data_AF-A0A3D4MET5-F1
#
_entry.id   AF-A0A3D4MET5-F1
#
_cell.length_a   1.000
_cell.length_b   1.000
_cell.length_c   1.000
_cell.angle_alpha   90.00
_cell.angle_beta   90.00
_cell.angle_gamma   90.00
#
_symmetry.space_group_name_H-M   'P 1'
#
loop_
_entity.id
_entity.type
_entity.pdbx_description
1 polymer ?
#
loop_
_entity_poly.entity_id
_entity_poly.type
_entity_poly.pdbx_seq_one_letter_code
_entity_poly.pdbx_strand_id
1 'polypeptide(L)'
;EGDDLAGLRRLQEDIAGAAPEDVNDGPETAPSKRLERFIPSYQKTLYGPLALEGAGMAVLRAACPRFDTWIKTLEKVVADANSAASALQPEP
;
A
#
# COMPACT_ATOMS: atom_id res chain seq x y z
N GLU A 1 3.57 5.73 24.28
CA GLU A 1 3.63 4.25 24.18
C GLU A 1 2.37 3.56 24.67
N GLY A 2 1.94 3.70 25.94
CA GLY A 2 0.73 3.01 26.44
C GLY A 2 -0.58 3.38 25.72
N ASP A 3 -0.73 4.65 25.32
CA ASP A 3 -1.92 5.14 24.61
C ASP A 3 -1.97 4.65 23.15
N ASP A 4 -0.85 4.69 22.44
CA ASP A 4 -0.74 4.20 21.05
C ASP A 4 -1.05 2.70 20.94
N LEU A 5 -0.61 1.88 21.89
CA LEU A 5 -0.92 0.44 21.89
C LEU A 5 -2.41 0.15 22.11
N ALA A 6 -3.09 0.97 22.93
CA ALA A 6 -4.53 0.91 23.06
C ALA A 6 -5.23 1.40 21.78
N GLY A 7 -4.68 2.44 21.16
CA GLY A 7 -5.06 2.95 19.85
C GLY A 7 -5.02 1.91 18.75
N LEU A 8 -3.92 1.16 18.66
CA LEU A 8 -3.74 0.12 17.65
C LEU A 8 -4.81 -0.97 17.75
N ARG A 9 -5.18 -1.39 18.97
CA ARG A 9 -6.25 -2.37 19.17
C ARG A 9 -7.60 -1.84 18.67
N ARG A 10 -7.93 -0.58 18.99
CA ARG A 10 -9.16 0.07 18.51
C ARG A 10 -9.18 0.20 17.00
N LEU A 11 -8.03 0.53 16.39
CA LEU A 11 -7.90 0.56 14.93
C LEU A 11 -8.16 -0.82 14.32
N GLN A 12 -7.59 -1.89 14.89
CA GLN A 12 -7.82 -3.26 14.43
C GLN A 12 -9.30 -3.67 14.53
N GLU A 13 -9.99 -3.27 15.59
CA GLU A 13 -11.44 -3.47 15.76
C GLU A 13 -12.25 -2.66 14.73
N ASP A 14 -11.90 -1.40 14.50
CA ASP A 14 -12.57 -0.47 13.58
C ASP A 14 -12.47 -0.90 12.10
N ILE A 15 -11.39 -1.60 11.73
CA ILE A 15 -11.19 -2.16 10.39
C ILE A 15 -11.49 -3.66 10.33
N ALA A 16 -12.00 -4.27 11.41
CA ALA A 16 -12.19 -5.71 11.48
C ALA A 16 -13.14 -6.19 10.37
N GLY A 17 -12.66 -7.14 9.56
CA GLY A 17 -13.41 -7.70 8.44
C GLY A 17 -13.35 -6.89 7.14
N ALA A 18 -12.70 -5.73 7.13
CA ALA A 18 -12.42 -5.00 5.89
C ALA A 18 -11.08 -5.47 5.28
N ALA A 19 -11.06 -5.65 3.96
CA ALA A 19 -9.81 -5.82 3.23
C ALA A 19 -9.06 -4.47 3.14
N PRO A 20 -7.72 -4.46 2.99
CA PRO A 20 -6.95 -3.22 2.88
C PRO A 20 -7.39 -2.31 1.72
N GLU A 21 -7.98 -2.87 0.66
CA GLU A 21 -8.48 -2.10 -0.49
C GLU A 21 -9.87 -1.47 -0.26
N ASP A 22 -10.59 -1.91 0.79
CA ASP A 22 -11.99 -1.56 1.03
C ASP A 22 -12.19 -0.65 2.25
N VAL A 23 -11.12 -0.36 3.01
CA VAL A 23 -11.20 0.40 4.28
C VAL A 23 -11.42 1.91 4.11
N ASN A 24 -11.52 2.42 2.88
CA ASN A 24 -11.68 3.85 2.60
C ASN A 24 -13.14 4.22 2.31
N ASP A 25 -13.91 4.51 3.36
CA ASP A 25 -15.35 4.79 3.26
C ASP A 25 -15.70 6.28 3.10
N GLY A 26 -14.71 7.17 2.99
CA GLY A 26 -14.94 8.61 2.84
C GLY A 26 -13.90 9.50 3.53
N PRO A 27 -14.07 10.84 3.48
CA PRO A 27 -13.07 11.79 3.97
C PRO A 27 -12.72 11.63 5.46
N GLU A 28 -13.70 11.29 6.30
CA GLU A 28 -13.55 11.15 7.75
C GLU A 28 -13.15 9.73 8.20
N THR A 29 -13.19 8.76 7.29
CA THR A 29 -12.91 7.33 7.52
C THR A 29 -11.78 6.82 6.65
N ALA A 30 -11.10 7.70 5.91
CA ALA A 30 -9.90 7.37 5.15
C ALA A 30 -8.82 6.77 6.08
N PRO A 31 -7.94 5.88 5.56
CA PRO A 31 -6.94 5.18 6.38
C PRO A 31 -6.08 6.10 7.25
N SER A 32 -5.60 7.22 6.69
CA SER A 32 -4.79 8.17 7.47
C SER A 32 -5.57 8.86 8.58
N LYS A 33 -6.90 9.05 8.42
CA LYS A 33 -7.75 9.65 9.45
C LYS A 33 -8.06 8.68 10.58
N ARG A 34 -8.23 7.39 10.28
CA ARG A 34 -8.34 6.34 11.31
C ARG A 34 -7.04 6.24 12.12
N LEU A 35 -5.88 6.25 11.46
CA LEU A 35 -4.56 6.24 12.11
C LEU A 35 -4.33 7.48 12.99
N GLU A 36 -4.56 8.69 12.45
CA GLU A 36 -4.44 9.95 13.22
C GLU A 36 -5.40 9.98 14.42
N ARG A 37 -6.60 9.42 14.28
CA ARG A 37 -7.62 9.38 15.36
C ARG A 37 -7.22 8.44 16.49
N PHE A 38 -6.72 7.26 16.17
CA PHE A 38 -6.47 6.22 17.17
C PHE A 38 -5.04 6.20 17.69
N ILE A 39 -4.06 6.68 16.93
CA ILE A 39 -2.63 6.61 17.29
C ILE A 39 -2.08 8.04 17.32
N PRO A 40 -2.10 8.73 18.47
CA PRO A 40 -1.67 10.13 18.59
C PRO A 40 -0.25 10.41 18.09
N SER A 41 0.66 9.43 18.19
CA SER A 41 2.03 9.59 17.71
C SER A 41 2.17 9.42 16.19
N TYR A 42 1.13 8.98 15.48
CA TYR A 42 1.22 8.67 14.05
C TYR A 42 1.52 9.90 13.19
N GLN A 43 2.62 9.84 12.45
CA GLN A 43 3.01 10.79 11.43
C GLN A 43 2.97 10.14 10.05
N LYS A 44 2.01 10.56 9.21
CA LYS A 44 1.76 9.97 7.89
C LYS A 44 2.99 9.92 6.99
N THR A 45 3.77 11.00 6.98
CA THR A 45 4.96 11.14 6.13
C THR A 45 6.13 10.27 6.59
N LEU A 46 6.15 9.86 7.86
CA LEU A 46 7.20 9.03 8.43
C LEU A 46 6.79 7.54 8.42
N TYR A 47 5.67 7.21 9.05
CA TYR A 47 5.30 5.81 9.25
C TYR A 47 4.66 5.15 8.03
N GLY A 48 4.06 5.93 7.12
CA GLY A 48 3.52 5.37 5.87
C GLY A 48 4.60 4.66 5.05
N PRO A 49 5.70 5.35 4.67
CA PRO A 49 6.82 4.72 3.97
C PRO A 49 7.45 3.55 4.74
N LEU A 50 7.72 3.71 6.04
CA LEU A 50 8.33 2.66 6.86
C LEU A 50 7.45 1.40 6.96
N ALA A 51 6.14 1.55 7.06
CA ALA A 51 5.21 0.42 7.08
C ALA A 51 5.19 -0.32 5.74
N LEU A 52 5.21 0.41 4.62
CA LEU A 52 5.27 -0.18 3.28
C LEU A 52 6.60 -0.91 3.03
N GLU A 53 7.71 -0.30 3.46
CA GLU A 53 9.04 -0.91 3.39
C GLU A 53 9.11 -2.19 4.23
N GLY A 54 8.62 -2.15 5.48
CA GLY A 54 8.60 -3.29 6.38
C GLY A 54 7.69 -4.43 5.93
N ALA A 55 6.56 -4.13 5.27
CA ALA A 55 5.67 -5.14 4.70
C ALA A 55 6.28 -5.79 3.44
N GLY A 56 6.89 -4.97 2.58
CA GLY A 56 7.48 -5.40 1.33
C GLY A 56 6.46 -5.73 0.23
N MET A 57 6.94 -5.69 -1.02
CA MET A 57 6.09 -5.81 -2.21
C MET A 57 5.31 -7.13 -2.32
N ALA A 58 5.89 -8.25 -1.88
CA ALA A 58 5.23 -9.54 -1.96
C ALA A 58 3.97 -9.60 -1.09
N VAL A 59 4.05 -9.08 0.14
CA VAL A 59 2.91 -9.01 1.07
C VAL A 59 1.85 -8.04 0.54
N LEU A 60 2.26 -6.85 0.09
CA LEU A 60 1.35 -5.84 -0.44
C LEU A 60 0.58 -6.37 -1.65
N ARG A 61 1.24 -7.06 -2.59
CA ARG A 61 0.59 -7.66 -3.76
C ARG A 61 -0.36 -8.80 -3.39
N ALA A 62 -0.01 -9.63 -2.41
CA ALA A 62 -0.87 -10.72 -1.96
C ALA A 62 -2.13 -10.21 -1.24
N ALA A 63 -2.01 -9.14 -0.46
CA ALA A 63 -3.12 -8.58 0.31
C ALA A 63 -4.01 -7.63 -0.50
N CYS A 64 -3.50 -7.06 -1.59
CA CYS A 64 -4.18 -6.03 -2.40
C CYS A 64 -4.25 -6.44 -3.89
N PRO A 65 -5.28 -7.20 -4.31
CA PRO A 65 -5.40 -7.71 -5.68
C PRO A 65 -5.49 -6.64 -6.77
N ARG A 66 -6.16 -5.50 -6.49
CA ARG A 66 -6.24 -4.40 -7.45
C ARG A 66 -4.89 -3.71 -7.60
N PHE A 67 -4.16 -3.52 -6.50
CA PHE A 67 -2.79 -3.02 -6.53
C PHE A 67 -1.87 -3.96 -7.33
N ASP A 68 -1.90 -5.26 -7.07
CA ASP A 68 -1.10 -6.25 -7.81
C ASP A 68 -1.41 -6.23 -9.31
N THR A 69 -2.68 -6.11 -9.69
CA THR A 69 -3.10 -5.99 -11.09
C THR A 69 -2.51 -4.74 -11.75
N TRP A 70 -2.52 -3.61 -11.04
CA TRP A 70 -1.93 -2.37 -11.54
C TRP A 70 -0.42 -2.49 -11.73
N ILE A 71 0.32 -3.07 -10.76
CA ILE A 71 1.76 -3.25 -10.89
C ILE A 71 2.10 -4.21 -12.05
N LYS A 72 1.37 -5.33 -12.20
CA LYS A 72 1.55 -6.25 -13.34
C LYS A 72 1.36 -5.55 -14.69
N THR A 73 0.42 -4.61 -14.76
CA THR A 73 0.19 -3.81 -15.97
C THR A 73 1.40 -2.93 -16.28
N LEU A 74 1.97 -2.26 -15.27
CA LEU A 74 3.16 -1.45 -15.43
C LEU A 74 4.40 -2.27 -15.82
N GLU A 75 4.60 -3.42 -15.18
CA GLU A 75 5.70 -4.35 -15.51
C GLU A 75 5.63 -4.81 -16.96
N LYS A 76 4.42 -5.10 -17.45
CA LYS A 76 4.21 -5.45 -18.85
C LYS A 76 4.56 -4.31 -19.80
N VAL A 77 4.13 -3.08 -19.50
CA VAL A 77 4.47 -1.90 -20.32
C VAL A 77 5.98 -1.72 -20.43
N VAL A 78 6.70 -1.89 -19.32
CA VAL A 78 8.17 -1.80 -19.31
C VAL A 78 8.80 -2.95 -20.12
N ALA A 79 8.30 -4.17 -19.97
CA ALA A 79 8.80 -5.33 -20.73
C ALA A 79 8.59 -5.18 -22.25
N ASP A 80 7.41 -4.69 -22.66
CA ASP A 80 7.07 -4.45 -24.06
C ASP A 80 7.95 -3.34 -24.64
N ALA A 81 8.16 -2.25 -23.90
CA ALA A 81 9.05 -1.16 -24.31
C ALA A 81 10.51 -1.61 -24.45
N ASN A 82 11.00 -2.44 -23.52
CA ASN A 82 12.35 -2.98 -23.57
C ASN A 82 12.54 -3.96 -24.73
N SER A 83 11.51 -4.77 -25.05
CA SER A 83 11.54 -5.70 -26.19
C SER A 83 11.57 -4.96 -27.53
N ALA A 84 10.79 -3.88 -27.65
CA ALA A 84 10.82 -3.01 -28.84
C ALA A 84 12.17 -2.30 -29.00
N ALA A 85 12.76 -1.81 -27.91
CA ALA A 85 14.08 -1.17 -27.93
C ALA A 85 15.19 -2.14 -28.34
N SER A 86 15.11 -3.41 -27.91
CA SER A 86 16.07 -4.45 -28.31
C SER A 86 15.98 -4.81 -29.79
N ALA A 87 14.77 -4.77 -30.39
CA ALA A 87 14.55 -5.09 -31.80
C ALA A 87 15.00 -3.99 -32.79
N LEU A 88 15.34 -2.80 -32.27
CA LEU A 88 15.82 -1.64 -33.04
C LEU A 88 17.35 -1.53 -33.07
N GLN A 89 18.08 -2.48 -32.48
CA GLN A 89 19.54 -2.50 -32.60
C GLN A 89 19.94 -3.10 -33.95
N PRO A 90 20.81 -2.46 -34.74
CA PRO A 90 21.30 -3.04 -35.98
C PRO A 90 22.12 -4.30 -35.67
N GLU A 91 21.73 -5.42 -36.29
CA GLU A 91 22.50 -6.66 -36.32
C GLU A 91 23.93 -6.39 -36.86
N PRO A 92 24.95 -7.12 -36.36
CA PRO A 92 26.37 -6.86 -36.67
C PRO A 92 26.75 -6.99 -38.15
#